data_AF-A0A0C3Q4L6-F1
#
_entry.id   AF-A0A0C3Q4L6-F1
#
_cell.length_a   1.000
_cell.length_b   1.000
_cell.length_c   1.000
_cell.angle_alpha   90.00
_cell.angle_beta   90.00
_cell.angle_gamma   90.00
#
_symmetry.space_group_name_H-M   'P 1'
#
loop_
_entity.id
_entity.type
_entity.pdbx_description
1 polymer ?
#
loop_
_entity_poly.entity_id
_entity_poly.type
_entity_poly.pdbx_seq_one_letter_code
_entity_poly.pdbx_strand_id
1 'polypeptide(L)'
;MNTVTQTPLYAPIYEIPDPPEEFGQDGGKFYRAYDTLAEEIDDDMTRSLKEQLDGMLIFAGLFAGVNSAFLALTLPLLSADPADDTNALLLQNNAILMQLVSGRNDSASLDSTLPSKSFAPSGAILSVNVLFALSLAFAIISSFLAVLGRQWLVYYRK
;
A
#
# COMPACT_ATOMS: atom_id res chain seq x y z
N MET A 1 35.71 8.21 -40.42
CA MET A 1 35.23 8.43 -39.04
C MET A 1 34.75 7.09 -38.52
N ASN A 2 35.58 6.43 -37.72
CA ASN A 2 35.31 5.08 -37.20
C ASN A 2 34.52 5.22 -35.90
N THR A 3 33.28 4.74 -35.88
CA THR A 3 32.52 4.55 -34.66
C THR A 3 32.83 3.17 -34.10
N VAL A 4 33.73 3.14 -33.12
CA VAL A 4 34.06 1.96 -32.32
C VAL A 4 32.82 1.60 -31.50
N THR A 5 32.16 0.51 -31.87
CA THR A 5 31.21 -0.18 -30.99
C THR A 5 32.01 -0.81 -29.86
N GLN A 6 31.96 -0.22 -28.68
CA GLN A 6 32.47 -0.85 -27.46
C GLN A 6 31.62 -2.08 -27.15
N THR A 7 32.15 -3.25 -27.50
CA THR A 7 31.71 -4.55 -27.04
C THR A 7 31.81 -4.58 -25.50
N PRO A 8 30.77 -4.97 -24.76
CA PRO A 8 30.91 -5.16 -23.33
C PRO A 8 31.88 -6.32 -23.07
N LEU A 9 32.86 -6.02 -22.22
CA LEU A 9 34.01 -6.83 -21.87
C LEU A 9 33.57 -7.98 -20.96
N TYR A 10 33.77 -9.22 -21.40
CA TYR A 10 33.82 -10.46 -20.60
C TYR A 10 32.50 -10.95 -19.98
N ALA A 11 31.68 -11.61 -20.80
CA ALA A 11 30.95 -12.78 -20.29
C ALA A 11 31.95 -13.96 -20.28
N PRO A 12 32.00 -14.81 -19.24
CA PRO A 12 32.74 -16.06 -19.34
C PRO A 12 32.22 -16.81 -20.57
N ILE A 13 33.12 -17.19 -21.49
CA ILE A 13 32.75 -18.06 -22.60
C ILE A 13 32.45 -19.40 -21.97
N TYR A 14 31.17 -19.61 -21.68
CA TYR A 14 30.65 -20.90 -21.30
C TYR A 14 30.74 -21.78 -22.55
N GLU A 15 31.84 -22.53 -22.73
CA GLU A 15 31.88 -23.59 -23.71
C GLU A 15 30.84 -24.62 -23.26
N ILE A 16 29.63 -24.54 -23.80
CA ILE A 16 28.60 -25.55 -23.61
C ILE A 16 29.12 -26.77 -24.38
N PRO A 17 29.58 -27.85 -23.70
CA PRO A 17 29.99 -29.05 -24.41
C PRO A 17 28.79 -29.62 -25.18
N ASP A 18 29.03 -30.33 -26.28
CA ASP A 18 27.94 -30.99 -27.00
C ASP A 18 27.24 -32.01 -26.08
N PRO A 19 25.89 -32.09 -26.13
CA PRO A 19 25.15 -33.05 -25.30
C PRO A 19 25.58 -34.48 -25.67
N PRO A 20 25.93 -35.32 -24.69
CA PRO A 20 26.36 -36.69 -24.97
C PRO A 20 25.18 -37.52 -25.51
N GLU A 21 25.44 -38.43 -26.46
CA GLU A 21 24.42 -39.38 -26.99
C GLU A 21 23.88 -40.32 -25.90
N GLU A 22 24.72 -40.65 -24.91
CA GLU A 22 24.33 -41.48 -23.76
C GLU A 22 24.69 -40.80 -22.43
N PHE A 23 23.84 -40.95 -21.42
CA PHE A 23 23.99 -40.29 -20.13
C PHE A 23 25.31 -40.68 -19.44
N GLY A 24 26.20 -39.71 -19.20
CA GLY A 24 27.47 -39.92 -18.49
C GLY A 24 28.64 -40.42 -19.34
N GLN A 25 28.48 -40.52 -20.66
CA GLN A 25 29.55 -40.93 -21.59
C GLN A 25 30.79 -40.02 -21.56
N ASP A 26 30.59 -38.77 -21.17
CA ASP A 26 31.60 -37.71 -21.03
C ASP A 26 32.19 -37.62 -19.60
N GLY A 27 31.82 -38.54 -18.70
CA GLY A 27 32.16 -38.47 -17.27
C GLY A 27 31.39 -37.40 -16.50
N GLY A 28 30.25 -36.96 -17.02
CA GLY A 28 29.37 -35.96 -16.39
C GLY A 28 29.84 -34.52 -16.55
N LYS A 29 30.77 -34.25 -17.48
CA LYS A 29 31.33 -32.90 -17.71
C LYS A 29 30.27 -31.93 -18.23
N PHE A 30 29.39 -32.37 -19.13
CA PHE A 30 28.24 -31.63 -19.64
C PHE A 30 27.27 -31.28 -18.53
N TYR A 31 26.93 -32.25 -17.67
CA TYR A 31 26.01 -32.01 -16.56
C TYR A 31 26.62 -31.09 -15.51
N ARG A 32 27.89 -31.25 -15.17
CA ARG A 32 28.62 -30.31 -14.29
C ARG A 32 28.63 -28.90 -14.85
N ALA A 33 28.85 -28.82 -16.17
CA ALA A 33 28.87 -27.58 -16.87
C ALA A 33 27.49 -26.89 -16.82
N TYR A 34 26.45 -27.63 -17.18
CA TYR A 34 25.08 -27.17 -17.06
C TYR A 34 24.72 -26.74 -15.63
N ASP A 35 25.10 -27.52 -14.61
CA ASP A 35 24.88 -27.20 -13.19
C ASP A 35 25.52 -25.86 -12.82
N THR A 36 26.78 -25.64 -13.20
CA THR A 36 27.46 -24.36 -12.89
C THR A 36 26.80 -23.16 -13.56
N LEU A 37 26.31 -23.33 -14.79
CA LEU A 37 25.58 -22.28 -15.49
C LEU A 37 24.20 -22.04 -14.87
N ALA A 38 23.49 -23.13 -14.53
CA ALA A 38 22.19 -23.06 -13.88
C ALA A 38 22.30 -22.39 -12.50
N GLU A 39 23.34 -22.70 -11.73
CA GLU A 39 23.59 -22.09 -10.42
C GLU A 39 23.87 -20.58 -10.54
N GLU A 40 24.66 -20.15 -11.54
CA GLU A 40 24.91 -18.72 -11.79
C GLU A 40 23.63 -17.97 -12.18
N ILE A 41 22.80 -18.56 -13.06
CA ILE A 41 21.52 -17.97 -13.48
C ILE A 41 20.52 -17.91 -12.32
N ASP A 42 20.40 -19.00 -11.56
CA ASP A 42 19.49 -19.07 -10.40
C ASP A 42 19.92 -18.09 -9.30
N ASP A 43 21.22 -17.88 -9.09
CA ASP A 43 21.73 -16.91 -8.13
C ASP A 43 21.43 -15.47 -8.57
N ASP A 44 21.65 -15.12 -9.83
CA ASP A 44 21.33 -13.79 -10.35
C ASP A 44 19.81 -13.52 -10.31
N MET A 45 19.01 -14.51 -10.73
CA MET A 45 17.55 -14.43 -10.69
C MET A 45 17.04 -14.26 -9.25
N THR A 46 17.55 -15.06 -8.31
CA THR A 46 17.16 -15.02 -6.90
C THR A 46 17.55 -13.68 -6.26
N ARG A 47 18.73 -13.16 -6.59
CA ARG A 47 19.20 -11.87 -6.11
C ARG A 47 18.34 -10.72 -6.64
N SER A 48 18.10 -10.69 -7.96
CA SER A 48 17.24 -9.69 -8.60
C SER A 48 15.82 -9.71 -8.03
N LEU A 49 15.22 -10.89 -7.87
CA LEU A 49 13.90 -11.03 -7.26
C LEU A 49 13.88 -10.51 -5.82
N LYS A 50 14.90 -10.84 -5.01
CA LYS A 50 14.99 -10.34 -3.64
C LYS A 50 15.07 -8.82 -3.59
N GLU A 51 15.85 -8.19 -4.46
CA GLU A 51 15.97 -6.73 -4.56
C GLU A 51 14.63 -6.09 -4.98
N GLN A 52 13.94 -6.65 -5.99
CA GLN A 52 12.61 -6.18 -6.41
C GLN A 52 11.57 -6.29 -5.28
N LEU A 53 11.59 -7.39 -4.53
CA LEU A 53 10.72 -7.58 -3.37
C LEU A 53 11.03 -6.57 -2.24
N ASP A 54 12.29 -6.15 -2.05
CA ASP A 54 12.63 -5.08 -1.09
C ASP A 54 12.00 -3.76 -1.51
N GLY A 55 12.19 -3.42 -2.79
CA GLY A 55 11.65 -2.19 -3.37
C GLY A 55 10.14 -2.15 -3.18
N MET A 56 9.44 -3.23 -3.54
CA MET A 56 7.99 -3.30 -3.37
C MET A 56 7.55 -3.15 -1.91
N LEU A 57 8.29 -3.75 -0.96
CA LEU A 57 7.98 -3.66 0.47
C LEU A 57 8.15 -2.22 1.01
N ILE A 58 9.20 -1.52 0.59
CA ILE A 58 9.45 -0.13 0.96
C ILE A 58 8.33 0.77 0.40
N PHE A 59 8.00 0.63 -0.89
CA PHE A 59 6.93 1.40 -1.51
C PHE A 59 5.58 1.11 -0.88
N ALA A 60 5.27 -0.16 -0.60
CA ALA A 60 4.03 -0.56 0.08
C ALA A 60 3.93 0.06 1.48
N GLY A 61 5.01 0.07 2.25
CA GLY A 61 5.05 0.68 3.58
C GLY A 61 4.85 2.20 3.56
N LEU A 62 5.54 2.90 2.65
CA LEU A 62 5.37 4.35 2.47
C LEU A 62 3.95 4.71 2.04
N PHE A 63 3.43 3.96 1.07
CA PHE A 63 2.06 4.14 0.59
C PHE A 63 1.05 3.87 1.69
N ALA A 64 1.20 2.79 2.46
CA ALA A 64 0.35 2.49 3.60
C ALA A 64 0.37 3.62 4.65
N GLY A 65 1.55 4.18 4.95
CA GLY A 65 1.70 5.31 5.87
C GLY A 65 0.94 6.56 5.41
N VAL A 66 1.10 6.94 4.14
CA VAL A 66 0.38 8.09 3.55
C VAL A 66 -1.13 7.86 3.55
N ASN A 67 -1.59 6.69 3.11
CA ASN A 67 -3.02 6.34 3.12
C ASN A 67 -3.59 6.34 4.54
N SER A 68 -2.85 5.81 5.53
CA SER A 68 -3.26 5.80 6.93
C SER A 68 -3.37 7.21 7.51
N ALA A 69 -2.48 8.13 7.13
CA ALA A 69 -2.54 9.53 7.56
C ALA A 69 -3.78 10.23 6.98
N PHE A 70 -4.06 10.05 5.68
CA PHE A 70 -5.30 10.56 5.09
C PHE A 70 -6.53 9.97 5.75
N LEU A 71 -6.55 8.65 6.00
CA LEU A 71 -7.66 7.99 6.65
C LEU A 71 -7.89 8.51 8.08
N ALA A 72 -6.82 8.78 8.84
CA ALA A 72 -6.91 9.36 10.18
C ALA A 72 -7.54 10.77 10.17
N LEU A 73 -7.35 11.54 9.09
CA LEU A 73 -7.96 12.86 8.91
C LEU A 73 -9.40 12.78 8.38
N THR A 74 -9.73 11.79 7.55
CA THR A 74 -11.04 11.69 6.91
C THR A 74 -12.05 10.85 7.69
N LEU A 75 -11.60 9.95 8.56
CA LEU A 75 -12.46 9.17 9.46
C LEU A 75 -13.32 10.06 10.38
N PRO A 76 -12.77 11.09 11.05
CA PRO A 76 -13.58 11.99 11.88
C PRO A 76 -14.69 12.71 11.09
N LEU A 77 -14.48 12.98 9.79
CA LEU A 77 -15.48 13.63 8.92
C LEU A 77 -16.71 12.76 8.65
N LEU A 78 -16.68 11.47 9.00
CA LEU A 78 -17.85 10.57 8.94
C LEU A 78 -18.72 10.66 10.20
N SER A 79 -18.29 11.38 11.23
CA SER A 79 -19.05 11.61 12.45
C SER A 79 -19.55 13.06 12.51
N ALA A 80 -20.67 13.27 13.20
CA ALA A 80 -21.13 14.61 13.54
C ALA A 80 -20.08 15.32 14.42
N ASP A 81 -19.83 16.60 14.14
CA ASP A 81 -18.94 17.42 14.96
C ASP A 81 -19.67 17.80 16.27
N PRO A 82 -19.16 17.43 17.46
CA PRO A 82 -19.75 17.85 18.73
C PRO A 82 -19.76 19.38 18.92
N ALA A 83 -18.94 20.12 18.19
CA ALA A 83 -18.97 21.58 18.19
C ALA A 83 -20.25 22.14 17.56
N ASP A 84 -20.82 21.47 16.55
CA ASP A 84 -22.05 21.91 15.89
C ASP A 84 -23.25 21.85 16.84
N ASP A 85 -23.36 20.78 17.64
CA ASP A 85 -24.39 20.65 18.67
C ASP A 85 -24.23 21.74 19.74
N THR A 86 -23.01 21.99 20.18
CA THR A 86 -22.71 23.01 21.20
C THR A 86 -23.05 24.41 20.67
N ASN A 87 -22.74 24.71 19.41
CA ASN A 87 -23.04 25.99 18.79
C ASN A 87 -24.55 26.19 18.59
N ALA A 88 -25.28 25.14 18.18
CA ALA A 88 -26.73 25.17 18.08
C ALA A 88 -27.40 25.45 19.43
N LEU A 89 -26.93 24.79 20.50
CA LEU A 89 -27.41 25.03 21.86
C LEU A 89 -27.07 26.44 22.37
N LEU A 90 -25.89 26.98 22.03
CA LEU A 90 -25.50 28.36 22.37
C LEU A 90 -26.38 29.39 21.66
N LEU A 91 -26.67 29.20 20.37
CA LEU A 91 -27.59 30.05 19.61
C LEU A 91 -28.99 30.02 20.22
N GLN A 92 -29.46 28.83 20.59
CA GLN A 92 -30.75 28.64 21.25
C GLN A 92 -30.81 29.36 22.61
N ASN A 93 -29.76 29.23 23.43
CA ASN A 93 -29.66 29.92 24.71
C ASN A 93 -29.63 31.44 24.53
N ASN A 94 -28.86 31.94 23.56
CA ASN A 94 -28.80 33.37 23.25
C ASN A 94 -30.15 33.93 22.80
N ALA A 95 -30.91 33.19 21.99
CA ALA A 95 -32.25 33.57 21.56
C ALA A 95 -33.22 33.69 22.74
N ILE A 96 -33.18 32.75 23.69
CA ILE A 96 -33.99 32.80 24.93
C ILE A 96 -33.60 34.02 25.78
N LEU A 97 -32.31 34.29 25.96
CA LEU A 97 -31.83 35.46 26.70
C LEU A 97 -32.28 36.78 26.06
N MET A 98 -32.25 36.88 24.72
CA MET A 98 -32.75 38.06 24.01
C MET A 98 -34.27 38.25 24.17
N GLN A 99 -35.06 37.18 24.15
CA GLN A 99 -36.50 37.26 24.39
C GLN A 99 -36.81 37.73 25.83
N LEU A 100 -36.07 37.22 26.81
CA LEU A 100 -36.20 37.60 28.21
C LEU A 100 -35.87 39.08 28.42
N VAL A 101 -34.78 39.58 27.84
CA VAL A 101 -34.40 41.00 27.87
C VAL A 101 -35.44 41.88 27.15
N SER A 102 -36.03 41.38 26.07
CA SER A 102 -37.04 42.11 25.29
C SER A 102 -38.44 42.06 25.90
N GLY A 103 -38.61 41.40 27.05
CA GLY A 103 -39.89 41.28 27.75
C GLY A 103 -40.95 40.46 27.00
N ARG A 104 -40.53 39.63 26.04
CA ARG A 104 -41.44 38.85 25.19
C ARG A 104 -41.62 37.45 25.76
N ASN A 105 -42.82 37.15 26.25
CA ASN A 105 -43.22 35.87 26.86
C ASN A 105 -43.83 34.87 25.85
N ASP A 106 -43.47 34.99 24.57
CA ASP A 106 -43.92 34.00 23.58
C ASP A 106 -43.19 32.69 23.87
N SER A 107 -43.93 31.59 24.02
CA SER A 107 -43.35 30.26 24.11
C SER A 107 -42.61 29.97 22.81
N ALA A 108 -41.30 30.21 22.79
CA ALA A 108 -40.48 29.86 21.64
C ALA A 108 -40.68 28.36 21.37
N SER A 109 -41.18 28.02 20.18
CA SER A 109 -41.15 26.65 19.69
C SER A 109 -39.69 26.30 19.46
N LEU A 110 -39.02 25.88 20.52
CA LEU A 110 -37.65 25.44 20.51
C LEU A 110 -37.62 24.10 19.80
N ASP A 111 -37.15 24.12 18.55
CA ASP A 111 -36.86 22.88 17.85
C ASP A 111 -35.69 22.22 18.59
N SER A 112 -36.00 21.15 19.32
CA SER A 112 -35.05 20.44 20.18
C SER A 112 -34.21 19.43 19.38
N THR A 113 -34.31 19.41 18.06
CA THR A 113 -33.50 18.54 17.21
C THR A 113 -32.08 19.07 17.11
N LEU A 114 -31.15 18.40 17.79
CA LEU A 114 -29.72 18.64 17.65
C LEU A 114 -29.27 18.34 16.21
N PRO A 115 -28.36 19.14 15.63
CA PRO A 115 -27.86 18.93 14.27
C PRO A 115 -27.19 17.56 14.10
N SER A 116 -26.60 16.98 15.14
CA SER A 116 -26.07 15.60 15.12
C SER A 116 -27.13 14.52 14.86
N LYS A 117 -28.40 14.77 15.21
CA LYS A 117 -29.50 13.79 15.03
C LYS A 117 -29.92 13.61 13.56
N SER A 118 -29.68 14.62 12.72
CA SER A 118 -29.93 14.58 11.28
C SER A 118 -28.64 14.39 10.47
N PHE A 119 -27.51 14.11 11.13
CA PHE A 119 -26.23 14.00 10.45
C PHE A 119 -26.21 12.79 9.52
N ALA A 120 -26.02 13.05 8.23
CA ALA A 120 -25.76 12.05 7.22
C ALA A 120 -24.43 12.40 6.55
N PRO A 121 -23.39 11.56 6.68
CA PRO A 121 -22.12 11.82 6.02
C PRO A 121 -22.31 11.83 4.50
N SER A 122 -21.63 12.76 3.83
CA SER A 122 -21.69 12.88 2.37
C SER A 122 -21.20 11.58 1.71
N GLY A 123 -21.96 11.05 0.74
CA GLY A 123 -21.61 9.81 0.03
C GLY A 123 -20.24 9.86 -0.65
N ALA A 124 -19.76 11.05 -1.02
CA ALA A 124 -18.41 11.24 -1.55
C ALA A 124 -17.30 11.03 -0.50
N ILE A 125 -17.54 11.43 0.75
CA ILE A 125 -16.57 11.24 1.84
C ILE A 125 -16.49 9.75 2.20
N LEU A 126 -17.63 9.05 2.17
CA LEU A 126 -17.70 7.61 2.38
C LEU A 126 -16.92 6.86 1.29
N SER A 127 -17.14 7.16 0.01
CA SER A 127 -16.46 6.47 -1.08
C SER A 127 -14.94 6.69 -1.04
N VAL A 128 -14.50 7.90 -0.72
CA VAL A 128 -13.07 8.23 -0.54
C VAL A 128 -12.44 7.42 0.60
N ASN A 129 -13.09 7.35 1.77
CA ASN A 129 -12.60 6.55 2.89
C ASN A 129 -12.53 5.05 2.55
N VAL A 130 -13.54 4.52 1.85
CA VAL A 130 -13.55 3.12 1.38
C VAL A 130 -12.41 2.87 0.39
N LEU A 131 -12.18 3.77 -0.56
CA LEU A 131 -11.08 3.67 -1.51
C LEU A 131 -9.72 3.68 -0.80
N PHE A 132 -9.51 4.57 0.18
CA PHE A 132 -8.28 4.59 0.99
C PHE A 132 -8.10 3.32 1.82
N ALA A 133 -9.17 2.80 2.43
CA ALA A 133 -9.12 1.56 3.19
C ALA A 133 -8.81 0.33 2.32
N LEU A 134 -9.43 0.24 1.14
CA LEU A 134 -9.14 -0.84 0.17
C LEU A 134 -7.70 -0.74 -0.35
N SER A 135 -7.28 0.46 -0.70
CA SER A 135 -5.90 0.78 -1.11
C SER A 135 -4.89 0.31 -0.06
N LEU A 136 -5.16 0.59 1.23
CA LEU A 136 -4.35 0.11 2.34
C LEU A 136 -4.33 -1.43 2.45
N ALA A 137 -5.48 -2.08 2.30
CA ALA A 137 -5.58 -3.54 2.34
C ALA A 137 -4.76 -4.19 1.20
N PHE A 138 -4.85 -3.67 -0.02
CA PHE A 138 -4.03 -4.14 -1.15
C PHE A 138 -2.53 -3.94 -0.89
N ALA A 139 -2.12 -2.83 -0.28
CA ALA A 139 -0.73 -2.59 0.09
C ALA A 139 -0.22 -3.62 1.11
N ILE A 140 -1.03 -3.97 2.10
CA ILE A 140 -0.70 -4.99 3.12
C ILE A 140 -0.62 -6.38 2.47
N ILE A 141 -1.57 -6.73 1.60
CA ILE A 141 -1.56 -8.01 0.88
C ILE A 141 -0.31 -8.12 0.01
N SER A 142 0.03 -7.06 -0.74
CA SER A 142 1.25 -6.99 -1.55
C SER A 142 2.51 -7.17 -0.70
N SER A 143 2.59 -6.47 0.43
CA SER A 143 3.67 -6.60 1.41
C SER A 143 3.80 -8.03 1.95
N PHE A 144 2.69 -8.66 2.32
CA PHE A 144 2.66 -10.04 2.78
C PHE A 144 3.14 -11.02 1.71
N LEU A 145 2.71 -10.83 0.46
CA LEU A 145 3.13 -11.66 -0.66
C LEU A 145 4.62 -11.48 -0.97
N ALA A 146 5.14 -10.26 -0.84
CA ALA A 146 6.57 -9.97 -0.99
C ALA A 146 7.42 -10.67 0.07
N VAL A 147 6.95 -10.69 1.33
CA VAL A 147 7.60 -11.42 2.42
C VAL A 147 7.56 -12.94 2.17
N LEU A 148 6.42 -13.47 1.71
CA LEU A 148 6.31 -14.89 1.32
C LEU A 148 7.30 -15.25 0.20
N GLY A 149 7.39 -14.41 -0.84
CA GLY A 149 8.33 -14.61 -1.94
C GLY A 149 9.79 -14.61 -1.45
N ARG A 150 10.14 -13.72 -0.53
CA ARG A 150 11.48 -13.72 0.11
C ARG A 150 11.74 -14.99 0.88
N GLN A 151 10.76 -15.45 1.67
CA GLN A 151 10.91 -16.67 2.46
C GLN A 151 11.04 -17.91 1.55
N TRP A 152 10.30 -17.95 0.45
CA TRP A 152 10.39 -18.99 -0.57
C TRP A 152 11.76 -19.01 -1.25
N LEU A 153 12.28 -17.86 -1.66
CA LEU A 153 13.62 -17.76 -2.26
C LEU A 153 14.73 -18.20 -1.30
N VAL A 154 14.60 -17.87 -0.01
CA VAL A 154 15.53 -18.35 1.03
C VAL A 154 15.44 -19.87 1.19
N TYR A 155 14.25 -20.45 1.04
CA TYR A 155 14.05 -21.91 1.12
C TYR A 155 14.53 -22.63 -0.13
N TYR A 156 14.26 -22.10 -1.33
CA TYR A 156 14.67 -22.69 -2.62
C TYR A 156 16.19 -22.82 -2.74
N ARG A 157 16.94 -21.91 -2.10
CA ARG A 157 18.39 -21.86 -2.11
C ARG A 157 19.04 -22.60 -0.92
N LYS A 158 18.35 -23.56 -0.30
CA LYS A 158 18.83 -24.32 0.84
C LYS A 158 18.96 -25.80 0.50
#